data_AF-A0A2D0LCA5-F1
#
_entry.id   AF-A0A2D0LCA5-F1
#
_cell.length_a   1.000
_cell.length_b   1.000
_cell.length_c   1.000
_cell.angle_alpha   90.00
_cell.angle_beta   90.00
_cell.angle_gamma   90.00
#
_symmetry.space_group_name_H-M   'P 1'
#
loop_
_entity.id
_entity.type
_entity.pdbx_description
1 polymer ?
#
loop_
_entity_poly.entity_id
_entity_poly.type
_entity_poly.pdbx_seq_one_letter_code
_entity_poly.pdbx_strand_id
1 'polypeptide(L)' 'MPRIVSSKGGRTPFPTEMMVRIIILKHFHHLSDEKMEYQLLERMSWQRFCRLTDVINIRPTSETLKKLSAFLMLE' A
#
# COMPACT_ATOMS: atom_id res chain seq x y z
N MET A 1 27.93 -8.83 25.12
CA MET A 1 27.54 -9.27 23.76
C MET A 1 26.41 -8.38 23.26
N PRO A 2 26.56 -7.64 22.15
CA PRO A 2 25.45 -6.86 21.62
C PRO A 2 24.42 -7.81 21.01
N ARG A 3 23.16 -7.67 21.42
CA ARG A 3 22.03 -8.45 20.91
C ARG A 3 21.83 -8.08 19.45
N ILE A 4 22.16 -9.01 18.53
CA ILE A 4 21.76 -8.93 17.13
C ILE A 4 20.23 -8.85 17.13
N VAL A 5 19.69 -7.67 16.87
CA VAL A 5 18.26 -7.50 16.64
C VAL A 5 17.97 -8.16 15.30
N SER A 6 17.46 -9.38 15.37
CA SER A 6 16.84 -10.02 14.21
C SER A 6 15.83 -9.04 13.62
N SER A 7 16.04 -8.67 12.36
CA SER A 7 15.10 -7.89 11.56
C SER A 7 13.75 -8.60 11.65
N LYS A 8 12.84 -8.00 12.44
CA LYS A 8 11.49 -8.50 12.72
C LYS A 8 10.88 -8.97 11.40
N GLY A 9 10.65 -10.28 11.29
CA GLY A 9 9.91 -10.89 10.19
C GLY A 9 8.47 -10.38 10.22
N GLY A 10 8.25 -9.22 9.64
CA GLY A 10 6.97 -8.71 9.19
C GLY A 10 7.01 -8.56 7.68
N ARG A 11 5.84 -8.46 7.03
CA ARG A 11 5.76 -8.07 5.61
C ARG A 11 6.69 -6.88 5.39
N THR A 12 7.57 -6.99 4.39
CA THR A 12 8.38 -5.86 3.94
C THR A 12 7.45 -4.66 3.83
N PRO A 13 7.73 -3.56 4.55
CA PRO A 13 6.89 -2.37 4.48
C PRO A 13 6.73 -1.99 3.01
N PHE A 14 5.50 -1.67 2.61
CA PHE A 14 5.25 -1.24 1.25
C PHE A 14 6.21 -0.09 0.93
N PRO A 15 6.90 -0.12 -0.23
CA PRO A 15 7.74 1.00 -0.65
C PRO A 15 6.92 2.28 -0.61
N THR A 16 7.45 3.34 0.00
CA THR A 16 6.78 4.66 0.10
C THR A 16 6.30 5.14 -1.27
N GLU A 17 7.04 4.81 -2.33
CA GLU A 17 6.66 5.08 -3.72
C GLU A 17 5.31 4.44 -4.12
N MET A 18 5.06 3.17 -3.74
CA MET A 18 3.77 2.50 -3.99
C MET A 18 2.64 3.18 -3.22
N MET A 19 2.92 3.59 -1.98
CA MET A 19 1.96 4.27 -1.12
C MET A 19 1.52 5.61 -1.74
N VAL A 20 2.47 6.44 -2.18
CA VAL A 20 2.22 7.73 -2.88
C VAL A 20 1.37 7.53 -4.13
N ARG A 21 1.67 6.52 -4.94
CA ARG A 21 0.89 6.19 -6.15
C ARG A 21 -0.56 5.84 -5.82
N ILE A 22 -0.78 5.05 -4.75
CA ILE A 22 -2.13 4.70 -4.28
C ILE A 22 -2.90 5.93 -3.80
N ILE A 23 -2.25 6.86 -3.10
CA ILE A 23 -2.88 8.10 -2.59
C ILE A 23 -3.30 9.01 -3.74
N ILE A 24 -2.46 9.14 -4.76
CA ILE A 24 -2.78 9.92 -5.97
C ILE A 24 -4.04 9.36 -6.65
N LEU A 25 -4.12 8.03 -6.81
CA LEU A 25 -5.31 7.38 -7.38
C LEU A 25 -6.55 7.60 -6.50
N LYS A 26 -6.42 7.47 -5.19
CA LYS A 26 -7.52 7.69 -4.24
C LYS A 26 -8.05 9.12 -4.32
N HIS A 27 -7.15 10.11 -4.37
CA HIS A 27 -7.51 11.52 -4.46
C HIS A 27 -8.15 11.85 -5.81
N PHE A 28 -7.56 11.40 -6.92
CA PHE A 28 -8.06 11.70 -8.27
C PHE A 28 -9.46 11.12 -8.54
N HIS A 29 -9.76 9.96 -7.96
CA HIS A 29 -11.06 9.31 -8.15
C HIS A 29 -12.03 9.50 -6.98
N HIS A 30 -11.64 10.18 -5.91
CA HIS A 30 -12.45 10.41 -4.70
C HIS A 30 -12.99 9.09 -4.08
N LEU A 31 -12.15 8.05 -4.04
CA LEU A 31 -12.56 6.73 -3.53
C LEU A 31 -12.40 6.62 -2.00
N SER A 32 -13.33 5.88 -1.38
CA SER A 32 -13.16 5.35 -0.02
C SER A 32 -12.05 4.29 0.02
N ASP A 33 -11.37 4.16 1.16
CA ASP A 33 -10.33 3.15 1.40
C ASP A 33 -10.79 1.72 1.07
N GLU A 34 -12.06 1.41 1.34
CA GLU A 34 -12.63 0.09 1.05
C GLU A 34 -12.83 -0.13 -0.44
N LYS A 35 -13.33 0.89 -1.16
CA LYS A 35 -13.49 0.81 -2.62
C LYS A 35 -12.15 0.78 -3.34
N MET A 36 -11.13 1.41 -2.76
CA MET A 36 -9.80 1.48 -3.35
C MET A 36 -9.15 0.09 -3.45
N GLU A 37 -9.34 -0.79 -2.47
CA GLU A 37 -8.83 -2.17 -2.53
C GLU A 37 -9.40 -2.93 -3.72
N TYR A 38 -10.73 -2.95 -3.87
CA TYR A 38 -11.40 -3.67 -4.96
C TYR A 38 -11.04 -3.10 -6.34
N GLN A 39 -11.07 -1.78 -6.48
CA GLN A 39 -10.78 -1.14 -7.77
C GLN A 39 -9.30 -1.27 -8.17
N LEU A 40 -8.39 -1.31 -7.20
CA LEU A 40 -6.97 -1.60 -7.43
C LEU A 40 -6.73 -3.05 -7.89
N LEU A 41 -7.51 -4.00 -7.39
CA LEU A 41 -7.49 -5.40 -7.82
C LEU A 41 -8.12 -5.60 -9.20
N GLU A 42 -9.19 -4.91 -9.53
CA GLU A 42 -9.89 -5.08 -10.81
C GLU A 42 -9.16 -4.41 -11.99
N ARG A 43 -8.42 -3.33 -11.74
CA ARG A 43 -7.80 -2.54 -12.80
C ARG A 43 -6.31 -2.85 -12.94
N MET A 44 -5.97 -3.65 -13.95
CA MET A 44 -4.56 -3.93 -14.32
C MET A 44 -3.73 -2.67 -14.53
N SER A 45 -4.33 -1.59 -15.03
CA SER A 45 -3.69 -0.27 -15.18
C SER A 45 -3.27 0.32 -13.83
N TRP A 46 -4.08 0.15 -12.78
CA TRP A 46 -3.75 0.63 -11.44
C TRP A 46 -2.69 -0.25 -10.77
N GLN A 47 -2.71 -1.56 -11.02
CA GLN A 47 -1.65 -2.45 -10.55
C GLN A 47 -0.30 -2.10 -11.18
N ARG A 48 -0.27 -1.86 -12.49
CA ARG A 48 0.93 -1.39 -13.21
C ARG A 48 1.37 -0.01 -12.71
N PHE A 49 0.42 0.90 -12.52
CA PHE A 49 0.72 2.24 -11.98
C PHE A 49 1.31 2.17 -10.58
N CYS A 50 0.81 1.29 -9.72
CA CYS A 50 1.34 1.10 -8.37
C CYS A 50 2.57 0.18 -8.33
N ARG A 51 3.08 -0.33 -9.46
CA ARG A 51 4.17 -1.32 -9.54
C ARG A 51 3.90 -2.61 -8.76
N LEU A 52 2.64 -2.97 -8.56
CA LEU A 52 2.22 -4.18 -7.85
C LEU A 52 2.54 -5.47 -8.64
N THR A 53 2.77 -5.37 -9.95
CA THR A 53 3.13 -6.48 -10.82
C THR A 53 4.57 -6.97 -10.63
N ASP A 54 5.48 -6.10 -10.18
CA ASP A 54 6.89 -6.45 -9.96
C ASP A 54 7.12 -7.02 -8.55
N VAL A 55 6.16 -6.80 -7.64
CA VAL A 55 6.26 -7.17 -6.22
C VAL A 55 5.48 -8.47 -6.00
N ILE A 56 6.15 -9.58 -6.33
CA ILE A 56 5.68 -10.96 -6.55
C ILE A 56 4.60 -11.53 -5.59
N ASN A 57 4.30 -10.96 -4.42
CA ASN A 57 3.25 -11.55 -3.55
C ASN A 57 2.67 -10.58 -2.50
N ILE A 58 2.57 -9.29 -2.83
CA ILE A 58 2.04 -8.31 -1.87
C ILE A 58 0.74 -7.75 -2.42
N ARG A 59 -0.37 -8.44 -2.12
CA ARG A 59 -1.71 -7.86 -2.26
C ARG A 59 -1.88 -6.79 -1.19
N PRO A 60 -2.03 -5.49 -1.56
CA PRO A 60 -2.37 -4.46 -0.59
C PRO A 60 -3.77 -4.73 -0.05
N THR A 61 -3.86 -5.10 1.23
CA THR A 61 -5.15 -5.31 1.90
C THR A 61 -5.77 -3.96 2.29
N SER A 62 -7.09 -3.88 2.42
CA SER A 62 -7.79 -2.68 2.94
C SER A 62 -7.22 -2.21 4.26
N GLU A 63 -6.73 -3.13 5.10
CA GLU A 63 -6.09 -2.77 6.36
C GLU A 63 -4.77 -2.01 6.17
N THR A 64 -4.04 -2.30 5.10
CA THR A 64 -2.84 -1.53 4.70
C THR A 64 -3.24 -0.13 4.23
N LEU A 65 -4.32 -0.02 3.46
CA LEU A 65 -4.86 1.26 2.99
C LEU A 65 -5.39 2.11 4.16
N LYS A 66 -6.05 1.49 5.14
CA LYS A 66 -6.48 2.15 6.37
C LYS A 66 -5.29 2.63 7.22
N LYS A 67 -4.24 1.81 7.35
CA LYS A 67 -2.97 2.21 8.00
C LYS A 67 -2.28 3.36 7.26
N LEU A 68 -2.37 3.39 5.94
CA LEU A 68 -1.87 4.48 5.11
C LEU A 68 -2.65 5.77 5.31
N SER A 69 -3.97 5.70 5.22
CA SER A 69 -4.87 6.81 5.49
C SER A 69 -4.62 7.38 6.90
N ALA A 70 -4.47 6.51 7.91
CA ALA A 70 -4.15 6.92 9.28
C ALA A 70 -2.74 7.53 9.43
N PHE A 71 -1.73 7.03 8.69
CA PHE A 71 -0.39 7.60 8.69
C PHE A 71 -0.33 9.00 8.06
N LEU A 72 -1.18 9.28 7.06
CA LEU A 72 -1.30 10.59 6.42
C LEU A 72 -2.26 11.55 7.12
N MET A 73 -3.24 11.03 7.88
CA MET A 73 -4.13 11.82 8.72
C MET A 73 -3.55 12.11 10.12
N LEU A 74 -2.34 11.63 10.43
CA LEU A 74 -1.62 12.01 11.64
C LEU A 74 -0.86 13.32 11.41
N GLU A 75 -1.63 14.41 11.43
CA GLU A 75 -1.26 15.66 12.08
C GLU A 75 -2.21 15.88 13.28
#